data_AF-A0A937V5J1-F1
#
_entry.id   AF-A0A937V5J1-F1
#
_cell.length_a   1.000
_cell.length_b   1.000
_cell.length_c   1.000
_cell.angle_alpha   90.00
_cell.angle_beta   90.00
_cell.angle_gamma   90.00
#
_symmetry.space_group_name_H-M   'P 1'
#
loop_
_entity.id
_entity.type
_entity.pdbx_description
1 polymer ?
#
loop_
_entity_poly.entity_id
_entity_poly.type
_entity_poly.pdbx_seq_one_letter_code
_entity_poly.pdbx_strand_id
1 'polypeptide(L)' 'MTTKRERLEAAIAGERADRCPVALWRHFPVDDQDPLTLAEAHLEFQALYDFDLMKITPASSFSVKDWGVE' A
#
# COMPACT_ATOMS: atom_id res chain seq x y z
N MET A 1 -8.71 19.52 -10.99
CA MET A 1 -7.72 18.43 -10.94
C MET A 1 -8.38 17.25 -10.27
N THR A 2 -8.37 16.07 -10.88
CA THR A 2 -8.89 14.85 -10.26
C THR A 2 -7.87 14.32 -9.26
N THR A 3 -8.30 14.10 -8.02
CA THR A 3 -7.50 13.49 -6.96
C THR A 3 -7.31 11.99 -7.22
N LYS A 4 -6.31 11.37 -6.59
CA LYS A 4 -6.09 9.91 -6.66
C LYS A 4 -7.31 9.12 -6.16
N ARG A 5 -7.98 9.65 -5.14
CA ARG A 5 -9.22 9.08 -4.59
C ARG A 5 -10.35 9.08 -5.63
N GLU A 6 -10.64 10.22 -6.22
CA GLU A 6 -11.69 10.35 -7.25
C GLU A 6 -11.38 9.44 -8.46
N ARG A 7 -10.11 9.34 -8.87
CA ARG A 7 -9.67 8.42 -9.92
C ARG A 7 -9.97 6.95 -9.58
N LEU A 8 -9.68 6.53 -8.35
CA LEU A 8 -9.96 5.17 -7.89
C LEU A 8 -11.46 4.89 -7.80
N GLU A 9 -12.23 5.83 -7.24
CA GLU A 9 -13.68 5.69 -7.08
C GLU A 9 -14.38 5.55 -8.44
N ALA A 10 -14.02 6.37 -9.43
CA ALA A 10 -14.53 6.25 -10.80
C ALA A 10 -14.17 4.89 -11.43
N ALA A 11 -12.91 4.45 -11.30
CA ALA A 11 -12.47 3.17 -11.84
C ALA A 11 -13.21 1.98 -11.20
N ILE A 12 -13.44 2.01 -9.88
CA ILE A 12 -14.18 0.98 -9.15
C ILE A 12 -15.67 0.96 -9.54
N ALA A 13 -16.26 2.13 -9.79
CA ALA A 13 -17.63 2.27 -10.24
C ALA A 13 -17.84 1.84 -11.71
N GLY A 14 -16.78 1.50 -12.44
CA GLY A 14 -16.84 1.21 -13.87
C GLY A 14 -16.99 2.45 -14.76
N GLU A 15 -16.78 3.64 -14.19
CA GLU A 15 -16.80 4.91 -14.90
C GLU A 15 -15.45 5.20 -15.58
N ARG A 16 -15.45 6.20 -16.47
CA ARG A 16 -14.22 6.64 -17.13
C ARG A 16 -13.42 7.58 -16.21
N ALA A 17 -12.38 7.04 -15.58
CA ALA A 17 -11.37 7.83 -14.89
C ALA A 17 -10.52 8.69 -15.86
N ASP A 18 -9.85 9.70 -15.32
CA ASP A 18 -8.96 10.61 -16.07
C ASP A 18 -7.74 9.88 -16.67
N ARG A 19 -7.23 8.86 -15.97
CA ARG A 19 -6.31 7.84 -16.49
C ARG A 19 -6.51 6.51 -15.74
N CYS A 20 -5.92 5.43 -16.25
CA CYS A 20 -5.89 4.16 -15.52
C CYS A 20 -5.15 4.35 -14.17
N PRO A 21 -5.76 3.98 -13.02
CA PRO A 21 -5.07 4.00 -11.74
C PRO A 21 -3.98 2.91 -11.70
N VAL A 22 -2.85 3.22 -11.07
CA VAL A 22 -1.69 2.32 -10.96
C VAL A 22 -1.32 2.16 -9.50
N ALA A 23 -1.10 0.91 -9.10
CA ALA A 23 -0.58 0.55 -7.79
C ALA A 23 0.37 -0.64 -7.93
N LEU A 24 1.42 -0.64 -7.11
CA LEU A 24 2.26 -1.80 -6.87
C LEU A 24 2.48 -1.93 -5.37
N TRP A 25 2.60 -3.16 -4.89
CA TRP A 25 2.90 -3.46 -3.50
C TRP A 25 3.89 -4.62 -3.42
N ARG A 26 4.67 -4.62 -2.36
CA ARG A 26 5.62 -5.67 -2.03
C ARG A 26 5.74 -5.80 -0.52
N HIS A 27 6.36 -6.89 -0.07
CA HIS A 27 6.88 -6.95 1.30
C HIS A 27 8.14 -6.10 1.42
N PHE A 28 8.42 -5.64 2.63
CA PHE A 28 9.67 -4.97 3.00
C PHE A 28 10.35 -5.79 4.10
N PRO A 29 10.96 -6.94 3.77
CA PRO A 29 11.60 -7.79 4.78
C PRO A 29 12.61 -6.98 5.60
N VAL A 30 12.77 -7.35 6.87
CA VAL A 30 13.51 -6.57 7.90
C VAL A 30 12.69 -5.39 8.39
N ASP A 31 12.30 -4.47 7.51
CA ASP A 31 11.53 -3.27 7.91
C ASP A 31 10.10 -3.60 8.34
N ASP A 32 9.53 -4.71 7.86
CA ASP A 32 8.18 -5.18 8.20
C ASP A 32 8.08 -5.91 9.55
N GLN A 33 9.19 -5.98 10.30
CA GLN A 33 9.24 -6.56 11.64
C GLN A 33 8.88 -5.55 12.74
N ASP A 34 8.96 -4.25 12.45
CA ASP A 34 8.59 -3.15 13.33
C ASP A 34 7.61 -2.18 12.63
N PRO A 35 6.54 -1.73 13.31
CA PRO A 35 5.53 -0.89 12.67
C PRO A 35 6.02 0.49 12.21
N LEU A 36 7.03 1.07 12.86
CA LEU A 36 7.56 2.39 12.49
C LEU A 36 8.45 2.28 11.25
N THR A 37 9.36 1.30 11.22
CA THR A 37 10.18 1.04 10.03
C THR A 37 9.32 0.62 8.84
N LEU A 38 8.25 -0.12 9.06
CA LEU A 38 7.30 -0.49 8.02
C LEU A 38 6.61 0.74 7.42
N ALA A 39 6.20 1.69 8.26
CA ALA A 39 5.57 2.93 7.82
C ALA A 39 6.54 3.77 6.99
N GLU A 40 7.79 3.91 7.43
CA GLU A 40 8.85 4.62 6.70
C GLU A 40 9.08 3.99 5.33
N ALA A 41 9.26 2.67 5.24
CA ALA A 41 9.46 1.96 3.98
C ALA A 41 8.29 2.16 2.98
N HIS A 42 7.04 2.18 3.47
CA HIS A 42 5.88 2.46 2.62
C HIS A 42 5.82 3.93 2.16
N LEU A 43 6.16 4.88 3.03
CA LEU A 43 6.19 6.31 2.69
C LEU A 43 7.28 6.59 1.65
N GLU A 44 8.47 6.01 1.79
CA GLU A 44 9.54 6.14 0.81
C GLU A 44 9.14 5.54 -0.54
N PHE A 45 8.56 4.33 -0.53
CA PHE A 45 8.09 3.67 -1.74
C PHE A 45 6.99 4.47 -2.44
N GLN A 46 6.06 5.04 -1.68
CA GLN A 46 5.03 5.93 -2.21
C GLN A 46 5.61 7.22 -2.78
N ALA A 47 6.59 7.83 -2.10
CA ALA A 47 7.22 9.06 -2.57
C ALA A 47 7.99 8.84 -3.88
N LEU A 48 8.62 7.66 -4.04
CA LEU A 48 9.40 7.32 -5.22
C LEU A 48 8.56 7.09 -6.48
N TYR A 49 7.37 6.48 -6.32
CA TYR A 49 6.55 6.02 -7.46
C TYR A 49 5.20 6.71 -7.60
N ASP A 50 4.75 7.44 -6.59
CA ASP A 50 3.50 8.21 -6.57
C ASP A 50 2.24 7.40 -6.93
N PHE A 51 2.13 6.15 -6.46
CA PHE A 51 0.99 5.27 -6.76
C PHE A 51 -0.37 5.88 -6.36
N ASP A 52 -1.43 5.44 -7.04
CA ASP A 52 -2.80 5.90 -6.78
C ASP A 52 -3.38 5.31 -5.48
N LEU A 53 -2.90 4.13 -5.09
CA LEU A 53 -3.26 3.39 -3.89
C LEU A 53 -2.00 2.88 -3.19
N MET A 54 -1.93 3.08 -1.88
CA MET A 54 -0.92 2.44 -1.03
C MET A 54 -1.55 1.26 -0.31
N LYS A 55 -1.05 0.05 -0.57
CA LYS A 55 -1.45 -1.16 0.17
C LYS A 55 -0.39 -1.49 1.23
N ILE A 56 -0.74 -1.32 2.50
CA ILE A 56 0.13 -1.69 3.62
C ILE A 56 0.24 -3.21 3.71
N THR A 57 1.47 -3.72 3.64
CA THR A 57 1.75 -5.16 3.69
C THR A 57 2.65 -5.49 4.88
N PRO A 58 2.10 -5.79 6.07
CA PRO A 58 2.89 -6.27 7.19
C PRO A 58 3.48 -7.67 6.93
N ALA A 59 4.40 -8.11 7.77
CA ALA A 59 4.96 -9.46 7.73
C ALA A 59 3.83 -10.51 7.70
N SER A 60 3.97 -11.56 6.89
CA SER A 60 2.90 -12.55 6.69
C SER A 60 2.43 -13.25 7.96
N SER A 61 3.29 -13.31 8.99
CA SER A 61 3.00 -13.89 10.30
C SER A 61 2.27 -12.94 11.26
N PHE A 62 1.99 -11.69 10.88
CA PHE A 62 1.44 -10.68 11.80
C PHE A 62 0.17 -11.13 12.53
N SER A 63 -0.69 -11.94 11.87
CA SER A 63 -1.96 -12.41 12.42
C SER A 63 -1.82 -13.58 13.40
N VAL A 64 -0.64 -14.23 13.43
CA VAL A 64 -0.37 -15.42 14.26
C VAL A 64 0.73 -15.20 15.29
N LYS A 65 1.47 -14.09 15.20
CA LYS A 65 2.58 -13.77 16.12
C LYS A 65 2.14 -13.76 17.59
N ASP A 66 0.98 -13.15 17.88
CA ASP A 66 0.43 -13.07 19.23
C ASP A 66 -0.10 -14.41 19.76
N TRP A 67 -0.17 -15.43 18.90
CA TRP A 67 -0.46 -16.82 19.27
C TRP A 67 0.80 -17.64 19.56
N GLY A 68 1.99 -17.03 19.52
CA GLY A 68 3.27 -17.68 19.84
C GLY A 68 3.94 -18.41 18.67
N VAL A 69 3.55 -18.10 17.43
CA VAL A 69 4.20 -18.65 16.22
C VAL A 69 5.40 -17.77 15.84
N GLU A 70 6.56 -18.40 15.64
CA GLU A 70 7.80 -17.78 15.13
C GLU A 70 7.98 -17.96 13.62
#